data_AF-A0A836SG30-F1
#
_entry.id   AF-A0A836SG30-F1
#
_cell.length_a   1.000
_cell.length_b   1.000
_cell.length_c   1.000
_cell.angle_alpha   90.00
_cell.angle_beta   90.00
_cell.angle_gamma   90.00
#
_symmetry.space_group_name_H-M   'P 1'
#
loop_
_entity.id
_entity.type
_entity.pdbx_description
1 polymer ?
#
loop_
_entity_poly.entity_id
_entity_poly.type
_entity_poly.pdbx_seq_one_letter_code
_entity_poly.pdbx_strand_id
1 'polypeptide(L)'
;MNKAIYELKTAANNYHDSLYTTNKNVYHLLRYGVKVKAATSENFETVHLINWHNFKDNDFALAEEVTINGEQTKRPDIVLYINGIALGVLELKGNAN
;
A
#
# COMPACT_ATOMS: atom_id res chain seq x y z
N MET A 1 -7.39 -3.71 14.07
CA MET A 1 -7.30 -3.60 12.59
C MET A 1 -7.56 -2.19 12.07
N ASN A 2 -8.72 -1.57 12.34
CA ASN A 2 -9.10 -0.26 11.77
C ASN A 2 -8.06 0.86 11.97
N LYS A 3 -7.39 0.90 13.12
CA LYS A 3 -6.34 1.88 13.38
C LYS A 3 -5.13 1.73 12.45
N ALA A 4 -4.69 0.50 12.18
CA ALA A 4 -3.56 0.27 11.28
C ALA A 4 -3.87 0.73 9.85
N ILE A 5 -5.10 0.46 9.38
CA ILE A 5 -5.58 0.93 8.08
C ILE A 5 -5.66 2.46 8.05
N TYR A 6 -6.15 3.08 9.13
CA TYR A 6 -6.21 4.53 9.26
C TYR A 6 -4.81 5.16 9.15
N GLU A 7 -3.83 4.67 9.91
CA GLU A 7 -2.45 5.18 9.87
C GLU A 7 -1.84 5.05 8.46
N LEU A 8 -2.03 3.91 7.79
CA LEU A 8 -1.58 3.72 6.41
C LEU A 8 -2.22 4.74 5.46
N LYS A 9 -3.54 4.92 5.54
CA LYS A 9 -4.26 5.87 4.68
C LYS A 9 -3.84 7.31 4.95
N THR A 10 -3.64 7.68 6.20
CA THR A 10 -3.16 9.01 6.59
C THR A 10 -1.76 9.26 6.02
N ALA A 11 -0.85 8.31 6.15
CA ALA A 11 0.49 8.42 5.58
C ALA A 11 0.45 8.52 4.04
N ALA A 12 -0.38 7.74 3.37
CA ALA A 12 -0.49 7.73 1.91
C ALA A 12 -1.13 9.00 1.33
N ASN A 13 -2.03 9.65 2.07
CA ASN A 13 -2.74 10.87 1.63
C ASN A 13 -2.15 12.15 2.24
N ASN A 14 -0.89 12.14 2.68
CA ASN A 14 -0.21 13.34 3.13
C ASN A 14 0.37 14.10 1.93
N TYR A 15 -0.35 15.14 1.50
CA TYR A 15 0.04 16.03 0.39
C TYR A 15 0.87 17.24 0.84
N HIS A 16 1.12 17.42 2.14
CA HIS A 16 1.96 18.50 2.65
C HIS A 16 3.46 18.18 2.54
N ASP A 17 3.81 16.89 2.63
CA ASP A 17 5.18 16.40 2.52
C ASP A 17 5.59 16.17 1.05
N SER A 18 6.91 16.08 0.82
CA SER A 18 7.45 15.68 -0.49
C SER A 18 7.04 14.23 -0.83
N LEU A 19 6.91 13.93 -2.13
CA LEU A 19 6.63 12.56 -2.60
C LEU A 19 7.62 11.53 -2.04
N TYR A 20 8.89 11.90 -1.93
CA TYR A 20 9.91 11.02 -1.33
C TYR A 20 9.61 10.73 0.14
N THR A 21 9.31 11.77 0.93
CA THR A 21 8.98 11.64 2.36
C THR A 21 7.72 10.79 2.55
N THR A 22 6.66 11.07 1.79
CA THR A 22 5.41 10.32 1.81
C THR A 22 5.65 8.84 1.49
N ASN A 23 6.38 8.55 0.40
CA ASN A 23 6.72 7.17 0.04
C ASN A 23 7.58 6.47 1.09
N LYS A 24 8.55 7.16 1.69
CA LYS A 24 9.38 6.61 2.77
C LYS A 24 8.55 6.25 4.00
N ASN A 25 7.58 7.08 4.37
CA ASN A 25 6.68 6.84 5.49
C ASN A 25 5.75 5.65 5.23
N VAL A 26 5.15 5.59 4.03
CA VAL A 26 4.33 4.44 3.60
C VAL A 26 5.16 3.15 3.60
N TYR A 27 6.36 3.19 3.01
CA TYR A 27 7.29 2.06 3.01
C TYR A 27 7.61 1.59 4.43
N HIS A 28 7.86 2.52 5.36
CA HIS A 28 8.16 2.17 6.75
C HIS A 28 7.01 1.39 7.40
N LEU A 29 5.76 1.84 7.23
CA LEU A 29 4.57 1.16 7.76
C LEU A 29 4.40 -0.23 7.15
N LEU A 30 4.58 -0.36 5.83
CA LEU A 30 4.47 -1.64 5.14
C LEU A 30 5.57 -2.62 5.55
N ARG A 31 6.81 -2.14 5.69
CA ARG A 31 8.00 -2.98 5.94
C ARG A 31 8.14 -3.42 7.40
N TYR A 32 7.86 -2.52 8.34
CA TYR A 32 8.11 -2.72 9.77
C TYR A 32 6.82 -2.89 10.59
N GLY A 33 5.66 -2.70 9.97
CA GLY A 33 4.37 -2.82 10.62
C GLY A 33 3.94 -1.53 11.34
N VAL A 34 2.65 -1.49 11.67
CA VAL A 34 2.01 -0.34 12.32
C VAL A 34 1.86 -0.65 13.81
N LYS A 35 2.46 0.19 14.66
CA LYS A 35 2.28 0.10 16.12
C LYS A 35 0.92 0.66 16.51
N VAL A 36 0.05 -0.18 17.05
CA VAL A 36 -1.29 0.19 17.51
C VAL A 36 -1.49 -0.20 18.96
N LYS A 37 -2.41 0.48 19.65
CA LYS A 37 -2.93 0.06 20.95
C LYS A 37 -4.38 -0.35 20.74
N ALA A 38 -4.80 -1.48 21.30
CA ALA A 38 -6.19 -1.90 21.27
C ALA A 38 -7.03 -1.13 22.31
N ALA A 39 -6.47 -0.83 23.49
CA ALA A 39 -7.04 0.13 24.45
C ALA A 39 -5.98 1.03 25.11
N THR A 40 -6.40 2.12 25.76
CA THR A 40 -5.50 3.10 26.40
C THR A 40 -4.58 2.45 27.45
N SER A 41 -5.08 1.44 28.16
CA SER A 41 -4.38 0.69 29.20
C SER A 41 -3.55 -0.48 28.67
N GLU A 42 -3.61 -0.78 27.38
CA GLU A 42 -2.94 -1.94 26.80
C GLU A 42 -1.58 -1.59 26.18
N ASN A 43 -0.77 -2.64 26.04
CA ASN A 43 0.53 -2.57 25.39
C ASN A 43 0.38 -2.31 23.89
N PHE A 44 1.45 -1.80 23.29
CA PHE A 44 1.50 -1.69 21.84
C PHE A 44 1.63 -3.07 21.21
N GLU A 45 0.84 -3.28 20.17
CA GLU A 45 0.96 -4.40 19.25
C GLU A 45 1.40 -3.90 17.88
N THR A 46 2.23 -4.68 17.20
CA THR A 46 2.64 -4.37 15.82
C THR A 46 1.78 -5.16 14.85
N VAL A 47 1.00 -4.46 14.04
CA VAL A 47 0.21 -5.06 12.95
C VAL A 47 1.05 -5.04 11.67
N HIS A 48 1.34 -6.21 11.12
CA HIS A 48 2.00 -6.34 9.83
C HIS A 48 0.97 -6.35 8.69
N LEU A 49 1.07 -5.38 7.79
CA LEU A 49 0.21 -5.27 6.61
C LEU A 49 0.66 -6.20 5.47
N ILE A 50 1.94 -6.56 5.47
CA ILE A 50 2.55 -7.56 4.58
C ILE A 50 3.30 -8.54 5.47
N ASN A 51 3.05 -9.83 5.30
CA ASN A 51 3.79 -10.89 5.97
C ASN A 51 5.14 -11.09 5.28
N TRP A 52 6.16 -10.40 5.79
CA TRP A 52 7.55 -10.51 5.33
C TRP A 52 8.27 -11.77 5.84
N HIS A 53 7.72 -12.45 6.84
CA HIS A 53 8.33 -13.66 7.41
C HIS A 53 7.98 -14.89 6.59
N ASN A 54 6.71 -15.03 6.21
CA ASN A 54 6.25 -16.05 5.29
C ASN A 54 5.47 -15.40 4.14
N PHE A 55 6.16 -15.23 3.00
CA PHE A 55 5.57 -14.59 1.84
C PHE A 55 4.34 -15.31 1.31
N LYS A 56 4.26 -16.64 1.44
CA LYS A 56 3.14 -17.44 0.92
C LYS A 56 1.82 -17.20 1.66
N ASP A 57 1.88 -16.58 2.84
CA ASP A 57 0.70 -16.23 3.64
C ASP A 57 0.19 -14.81 3.32
N ASN A 58 0.56 -14.26 2.16
CA ASN A 58 -0.05 -13.03 1.64
C ASN A 58 -0.96 -13.36 0.45
N ASP A 59 -2.00 -12.56 0.29
CA ASP A 59 -2.85 -12.58 -0.89
C ASP A 59 -2.23 -11.70 -1.98
N PHE A 60 -1.73 -12.33 -3.05
CA PHE A 60 -1.22 -11.61 -4.23
C PHE A 60 -2.28 -11.57 -5.32
N ALA A 61 -2.48 -10.41 -5.91
CA ALA A 61 -3.38 -10.25 -7.04
C ALA A 61 -2.84 -9.29 -8.10
N LEU A 62 -3.32 -9.46 -9.32
CA LEU A 62 -3.06 -8.59 -10.47
C LEU A 62 -4.41 -8.10 -10.99
N ALA A 63 -4.48 -6.84 -11.40
CA ALA A 63 -5.62 -6.32 -12.14
C ALA A 63 -5.14 -5.65 -13.42
N GLU A 64 -5.72 -6.07 -14.54
CA GLU A 64 -5.48 -5.47 -15.85
C GLU A 64 -6.39 -4.26 -16.05
N GLU A 65 -5.90 -3.26 -16.78
CA GLU A 65 -6.71 -2.17 -17.34
C GLU A 65 -7.54 -1.36 -16.32
N VAL A 66 -7.01 -1.20 -15.10
CA VAL A 66 -7.69 -0.51 -14.00
C VAL A 66 -7.84 0.98 -14.33
N THR A 67 -9.08 1.45 -14.46
CA THR A 67 -9.35 2.89 -14.61
C THR A 67 -9.35 3.55 -13.24
N ILE A 68 -8.37 4.41 -12.98
CA ILE A 68 -8.32 5.22 -11.75
C ILE A 68 -8.97 6.57 -12.04
N ASN A 69 -10.12 6.80 -11.42
CA ASN A 69 -10.85 8.07 -11.51
C ASN A 69 -10.18 9.13 -10.62
N GLY A 70 -9.81 10.26 -11.21
CA GLY A 70 -9.20 11.43 -10.56
C GLY A 70 -9.26 12.64 -11.50
N GLU A 71 -8.56 13.75 -11.17
CA GLU A 71 -8.51 14.93 -12.08
C GLU A 71 -7.95 14.60 -13.46
N GLN A 72 -7.06 13.61 -13.55
CA GLN A 72 -6.64 13.01 -14.82
C GLN A 72 -6.88 11.51 -14.80
N THR A 73 -7.52 11.00 -15.85
CA THR A 73 -7.74 9.56 -16.02
C THR A 73 -6.39 8.88 -16.24
N LYS A 74 -6.06 7.92 -15.37
CA LYS A 74 -4.87 7.06 -15.53
C LYS A 74 -5.34 5.61 -15.65
N ARG A 75 -4.80 4.89 -16.64
CA ARG A 75 -5.09 3.49 -16.90
C ARG A 75 -3.78 2.73 -17.07
N PRO A 76 -3.11 2.36 -15.95
CA PRO A 76 -1.97 1.47 -16.03
C PRO A 76 -2.38 0.13 -16.64
N ASP A 77 -1.49 -0.51 -17.38
CA ASP A 77 -1.77 -1.81 -17.99
C ASP A 77 -2.01 -2.88 -16.93
N ILE A 78 -1.18 -2.91 -15.89
CA ILE A 78 -1.31 -3.87 -14.78
C ILE A 78 -1.07 -3.16 -13.44
N VAL A 79 -1.91 -3.45 -12.44
CA VAL A 79 -1.72 -3.06 -11.04
C VAL A 79 -1.44 -4.29 -10.16
N LEU A 80 -0.39 -4.21 -9.35
CA LEU A 80 0.02 -5.24 -8.40
C LEU A 80 -0.60 -4.99 -7.02
N TYR A 81 -1.25 -5.99 -6.46
CA TYR A 81 -1.84 -5.95 -5.11
C TYR A 81 -1.20 -6.98 -4.18
N ILE A 82 -0.99 -6.58 -2.92
CA ILE A 82 -0.68 -7.48 -1.81
C ILE A 82 -1.67 -7.19 -0.68
N ASN A 83 -2.41 -8.20 -0.22
CA ASN A 83 -3.43 -8.09 0.82
C ASN A 83 -4.44 -6.95 0.54
N GLY A 84 -4.77 -6.73 -0.74
CA GLY A 84 -5.65 -5.65 -1.20
C GLY A 84 -5.02 -4.26 -1.30
N ILE A 85 -3.72 -4.10 -1.04
CA ILE A 85 -2.99 -2.83 -1.15
C ILE A 85 -2.33 -2.76 -2.53
N ALA A 86 -2.63 -1.73 -3.32
CA ALA A 86 -1.94 -1.46 -4.59
C ALA A 86 -0.52 -0.95 -4.32
N LEU A 87 0.50 -1.70 -4.76
CA LEU A 87 1.91 -1.39 -4.48
C LEU A 87 2.73 -0.98 -5.70
N GLY A 88 2.28 -1.36 -6.89
CA GLY A 88 3.02 -1.10 -8.10
C GLY A 88 2.12 -1.14 -9.33
N VAL A 89 2.58 -0.46 -10.36
CA VAL A 89 2.00 -0.51 -11.70
C VAL A 89 3.07 -1.00 -12.67
N LEU A 90 2.66 -1.79 -13.65
CA LEU A 90 3.52 -2.19 -14.77
C LEU A 90 2.91 -1.61 -16.04
N GLU A 91 3.75 -0.94 -16.82
CA GLU A 91 3.42 -0.44 -18.15
C GLU A 91 4.04 -1.38 -19.18
N LEU A 92 3.22 -1.94 -20.06
CA LEU A 92 3.65 -2.84 -21.10
C LEU A 92 3.98 -2.03 -22.35
N LYS A 93 5.22 -2.16 -22.83
CA LYS A 93 5.54 -1.71 -24.19
C LYS A 93 5.25 -2.85 -25.16
N GLY A 94 4.30 -2.64 -26.06
CA GLY A 94 4.15 -3.47 -27.25
C GLY A 94 5.34 -3.27 -28.18
N ASN A 95 5.81 -4.35 -28.82
CA ASN A 95 6.65 -4.21 -30.00
C ASN A 95 5.71 -3.92 -31.18
N ALA A 96 5.74 -2.69 -31.69
CA ALA A 96 5.12 -2.39 -32.97
C ALA A 96 5.96 -3.06 -34.07
N ASN A 97 5.42 -4.12 -34.68
CA ASN A 97 5.84 -4.65 -35.97
C ASN A 97 4.74 -4.35 -36.99
#